data_AF-A0A1I1E188-F1
#
_entry.id   AF-A0A1I1E188-F1
#
_cell.length_a   1.000
_cell.length_b   1.000
_cell.length_c   1.000
_cell.angle_alpha   90.00
_cell.angle_beta   90.00
_cell.angle_gamma   90.00
#
_symmetry.space_group_name_H-M   'P 1'
#
loop_
_entity.id
_entity.type
_entity.pdbx_description
1 polymer ?
#
loop_
_entity_poly.entity_id
_entity_poly.type
_entity_poly.pdbx_seq_one_letter_code
_entity_poly.pdbx_strand_id
1 'polypeptide(L)'
;MSYTRLKINAFRTDWPEERQQAALQEYAEELVRLYVDYLLGYHAPGWAPVSFMFAGVLPGGGGSGEEDPSMVAARMYREITRAERDALYYIGQLKPRTQIALLIDSYSQRGHQGRNRLSRDKVCQPDVWRKLASELSLTRIHHQQPGLIEAMDKKALANRVARGKQKLAQVIAAKEKEAA
;
A
#
# COMPACT_ATOMS: atom_id res chain seq x y z
N MET A 1 8.29 2.74 -9.40
CA MET A 1 8.44 1.40 -10.03
C MET A 1 7.05 0.79 -10.15
N SER A 2 6.73 0.00 -11.19
CA SER A 2 5.38 -0.61 -11.30
C SER A 2 5.20 -1.75 -10.30
N TYR A 3 3.96 -2.04 -9.94
CA TYR A 3 3.59 -3.14 -9.04
C TYR A 3 4.15 -4.48 -9.53
N THR A 4 3.94 -4.79 -10.81
CA THR A 4 4.44 -6.03 -11.42
C THR A 4 5.96 -6.15 -11.31
N ARG A 5 6.70 -5.04 -11.50
CA ARG A 5 8.15 -5.04 -11.40
C ARG A 5 8.65 -5.21 -9.97
N LEU A 6 7.96 -4.62 -8.99
CA LEU A 6 8.24 -4.84 -7.57
C LEU A 6 8.06 -6.32 -7.19
N LYS A 7 6.96 -6.94 -7.63
CA LYS A 7 6.71 -8.37 -7.42
C LYS A 7 7.81 -9.23 -8.04
N ILE A 8 8.17 -8.98 -9.31
CA ILE A 8 9.24 -9.73 -10.00
C ILE A 8 10.57 -9.59 -9.25
N ASN A 9 10.93 -8.38 -8.83
CA ASN A 9 12.18 -8.15 -8.10
C ASN A 9 12.21 -8.86 -6.74
N ALA A 10 11.08 -8.89 -6.02
CA ALA A 10 10.98 -9.55 -4.71
C ALA A 10 11.23 -11.07 -4.79
N PHE A 11 10.93 -11.69 -5.92
CA PHE A 11 11.05 -13.14 -6.12
C PHE A 11 12.12 -13.54 -7.15
N ARG A 12 13.03 -12.63 -7.47
CA ARG A 12 14.20 -12.97 -8.29
C ARG A 12 15.11 -13.92 -7.53
N THR A 13 15.44 -15.05 -8.17
CA THR A 13 16.29 -16.10 -7.60
C THR A 13 17.77 -15.92 -7.91
N ASP A 14 18.11 -15.03 -8.85
CA ASP A 14 19.48 -14.70 -9.25
C ASP A 14 20.12 -13.59 -8.39
N TRP A 15 19.40 -13.06 -7.41
CA TRP A 15 19.89 -12.00 -6.51
C TRP A 15 20.49 -12.57 -5.22
N PRO A 16 21.53 -11.91 -4.66
CA PRO A 16 21.98 -12.20 -3.31
C PRO A 16 20.85 -12.03 -2.29
N GLU A 17 20.85 -12.83 -1.23
CA GLU A 17 19.77 -12.89 -0.23
C GLU A 17 19.44 -11.51 0.36
N GLU A 18 20.45 -10.70 0.70
CA GLU A 18 20.26 -9.35 1.24
C GLU A 18 19.46 -8.46 0.30
N ARG A 19 19.75 -8.53 -1.02
CA ARG A 19 19.06 -7.76 -2.05
C ARG A 19 17.64 -8.25 -2.26
N GLN A 20 17.43 -9.57 -2.19
CA GLN A 20 16.12 -10.18 -2.27
C GLN A 20 15.23 -9.77 -1.07
N GLN A 21 15.79 -9.78 0.14
CA GLN A 21 15.09 -9.33 1.34
C GLN A 21 14.72 -7.84 1.26
N ALA A 22 15.61 -6.99 0.76
CA ALA A 22 15.31 -5.57 0.54
C ALA A 22 14.18 -5.37 -0.49
N ALA A 23 14.19 -6.12 -1.59
CA ALA A 23 13.14 -6.05 -2.62
C ALA A 23 11.78 -6.54 -2.09
N LEU A 24 11.78 -7.58 -1.25
CA LEU A 24 10.59 -8.06 -0.57
C LEU A 24 10.02 -7.03 0.40
N GLN A 25 10.88 -6.29 1.12
CA GLN A 25 10.45 -5.18 1.96
C GLN A 25 9.85 -4.04 1.15
N GLU A 26 10.48 -3.63 0.04
CA GLU A 26 9.96 -2.60 -0.86
C GLU A 26 8.58 -3.00 -1.42
N TYR A 27 8.42 -4.25 -1.82
CA TYR A 27 7.14 -4.79 -2.29
C TYR A 27 6.08 -4.80 -1.18
N ALA A 28 6.43 -5.19 0.04
CA ALA A 28 5.53 -5.17 1.19
C ALA A 28 5.08 -3.73 1.53
N GLU A 29 5.97 -2.74 1.45
CA GLU A 29 5.64 -1.33 1.65
C GLU A 29 4.70 -0.81 0.57
N GLU A 30 4.91 -1.19 -0.69
CA GLU A 30 4.00 -0.85 -1.79
C GLU A 30 2.60 -1.44 -1.59
N LEU A 31 2.47 -2.69 -1.12
CA LEU A 31 1.18 -3.28 -0.81
C LEU A 31 0.43 -2.48 0.28
N VAL A 32 1.13 -2.03 1.33
CA VAL A 32 0.53 -1.16 2.36
C VAL A 32 0.11 0.17 1.76
N ARG A 33 0.94 0.74 0.88
CA ARG A 33 0.65 2.00 0.18
C ARG A 33 -0.62 1.89 -0.67
N LEU A 34 -0.75 0.82 -1.43
CA LEU A 34 -1.91 0.52 -2.28
C LEU A 34 -3.17 0.30 -1.45
N TYR A 35 -3.07 -0.40 -0.30
CA TYR A 35 -4.24 -0.58 0.55
C TYR A 35 -4.71 0.75 1.15
N VAL A 36 -3.80 1.64 1.53
CA VAL A 36 -4.18 3.01 1.96
C VAL A 36 -4.89 3.76 0.82
N ASP A 37 -4.38 3.68 -0.41
CA ASP A 37 -5.03 4.32 -1.58
C ASP A 37 -6.43 3.73 -1.84
N TYR A 38 -6.56 2.42 -1.70
CA TYR A 38 -7.84 1.74 -1.75
C TYR A 38 -8.81 2.28 -0.67
N LEU A 39 -8.38 2.37 0.59
CA LEU A 39 -9.23 2.85 1.68
C LEU A 39 -9.66 4.31 1.53
N LEU A 40 -8.83 5.14 0.88
CA LEU A 40 -9.14 6.54 0.62
C LEU A 40 -10.02 6.73 -0.63
N GLY A 41 -10.37 5.66 -1.34
CA GLY A 41 -11.20 5.72 -2.55
C GLY A 41 -10.43 6.26 -3.77
N TYR A 42 -9.10 6.21 -3.76
CA TYR A 42 -8.23 6.78 -4.80
C TYR A 42 -8.23 6.02 -6.13
N HIS A 43 -9.02 4.96 -6.20
CA HIS A 43 -9.22 4.08 -7.34
C HIS A 43 -10.66 4.18 -7.88
N ALA A 44 -11.52 5.01 -7.26
CA ALA A 44 -12.90 5.18 -7.69
C ALA A 44 -13.00 6.00 -8.99
N PRO A 45 -13.94 5.67 -9.91
CA PRO A 45 -14.20 6.49 -11.09
C PRO A 45 -14.49 7.93 -10.70
N GLY A 46 -13.64 8.88 -11.13
CA GLY A 46 -13.71 10.29 -10.76
C GLY A 46 -12.62 10.76 -9.79
N TRP A 47 -11.91 9.85 -9.12
CA TRP A 47 -10.69 10.17 -8.37
C TRP A 47 -9.49 10.10 -9.32
N ALA A 48 -9.32 11.12 -10.15
CA ALA A 48 -8.10 11.29 -10.93
C ALA A 48 -7.05 11.95 -10.04
N PRO A 49 -5.92 11.31 -9.69
CA PRO A 49 -4.71 12.10 -9.61
C PRO A 49 -4.53 12.63 -11.03
N VAL A 50 -4.45 13.96 -11.17
CA VAL A 50 -4.40 14.73 -12.43
C VAL A 50 -3.29 14.27 -13.40
N SER A 51 -2.53 13.23 -13.06
CA SER A 51 -1.44 12.63 -13.83
C SER A 51 -1.86 11.60 -14.90
N PHE A 52 -3.07 11.04 -14.90
CA PHE A 52 -3.40 9.96 -15.87
C PHE A 52 -4.09 10.41 -17.17
N MET A 53 -4.59 11.65 -17.24
CA MET A 53 -5.17 12.18 -18.49
C MET A 53 -4.14 12.80 -19.45
N PHE A 54 -2.85 12.82 -19.10
CA PHE A 54 -1.77 13.39 -19.92
C PHE A 54 -0.73 12.37 -20.42
N ALA A 55 -0.99 11.07 -20.35
CA ALA A 55 -0.21 10.06 -21.08
C ALA A 55 -0.66 9.91 -22.54
N GLY A 56 -1.39 10.90 -23.07
CA GLY A 56 -1.68 11.05 -24.48
C GLY A 56 -1.18 12.41 -24.94
N VAL A 57 -0.42 12.42 -26.04
CA VAL A 57 0.09 13.57 -26.80
C VAL A 57 1.45 14.16 -26.33
N LEU A 58 2.53 13.42 -26.56
CA LEU A 58 3.77 14.03 -27.04
C LEU A 58 3.84 13.82 -28.57
N PRO A 59 3.81 14.87 -29.40
CA PRO A 59 3.97 14.72 -30.84
C PRO A 59 5.47 14.59 -31.13
N GLY A 60 5.93 13.39 -31.46
CA GLY A 60 7.34 13.20 -31.76
C GLY A 60 7.73 11.77 -32.08
N GLY A 61 7.52 11.39 -33.34
CA GLY A 61 8.49 10.61 -34.13
C GLY A 61 8.77 9.16 -33.75
N GLY A 62 8.21 8.25 -34.56
CA GLY A 62 9.01 7.21 -35.21
C GLY A 62 9.16 5.87 -34.49
N GLY A 63 8.38 4.89 -34.94
CA GLY A 63 8.85 3.52 -35.13
C GLY A 63 8.91 2.62 -33.89
N SER A 64 7.77 2.05 -33.51
CA SER A 64 7.58 0.61 -33.23
C SER A 64 6.14 0.42 -32.73
N GLY A 65 5.51 -0.69 -33.09
CA GLY A 65 4.06 -0.93 -33.00
C GLY A 65 3.33 -0.24 -31.83
N GLU A 66 2.49 0.74 -32.15
CA GLU A 66 1.67 1.45 -31.19
C GLU A 66 0.65 0.47 -30.58
N GLU A 67 0.86 0.08 -29.30
CA GLU A 67 -0.16 -0.63 -28.53
C GLU A 67 -1.40 0.26 -28.42
N ASP A 68 -2.57 -0.31 -28.73
CA ASP A 68 -3.86 0.38 -28.64
C ASP A 68 -4.04 1.01 -27.23
N PRO A 69 -4.27 2.33 -27.12
CA PRO A 69 -4.46 3.01 -25.84
C PRO A 69 -5.56 2.39 -24.95
N SER A 70 -6.60 1.82 -25.55
CA SER A 70 -7.66 1.11 -24.83
C SER A 70 -7.17 -0.19 -24.20
N MET A 71 -6.27 -0.90 -24.88
CA MET A 71 -5.61 -2.11 -24.37
C MET A 71 -4.63 -1.78 -23.24
N VAL A 72 -3.92 -0.65 -23.33
CA VAL A 72 -3.05 -0.15 -22.26
C VAL A 72 -3.88 0.19 -21.02
N ALA A 73 -4.98 0.94 -21.18
CA ALA A 73 -5.87 1.28 -20.07
C ALA A 73 -6.50 0.03 -19.41
N ALA A 74 -6.95 -0.95 -20.20
CA ALA A 74 -7.49 -2.21 -19.69
C ALA A 74 -6.43 -3.03 -18.92
N ARG A 75 -5.19 -3.06 -19.42
CA ARG A 75 -4.06 -3.73 -18.74
C ARG A 75 -3.74 -3.06 -17.41
N MET A 76 -3.68 -1.73 -17.38
CA MET A 76 -3.44 -0.94 -16.17
C MET A 76 -4.55 -1.16 -15.14
N TYR A 77 -5.83 -1.17 -15.55
CA TYR A 77 -6.94 -1.43 -14.64
C TYR A 77 -6.88 -2.83 -14.02
N ARG A 78 -6.54 -3.85 -14.82
CA ARG A 78 -6.33 -5.22 -14.33
C ARG A 78 -5.15 -5.30 -13.36
N GLU A 79 -4.06 -4.59 -13.63
CA GLU A 79 -2.91 -4.53 -12.74
C GLU A 79 -3.28 -3.90 -11.40
N ILE A 80 -4.01 -2.77 -11.40
CA ILE A 80 -4.52 -2.13 -10.18
C ILE A 80 -5.43 -3.09 -9.41
N THR A 81 -6.39 -3.71 -10.08
CA THR A 81 -7.32 -4.68 -9.44
C THR A 81 -6.56 -5.86 -8.82
N ARG A 82 -5.51 -6.35 -9.48
CA ARG A 82 -4.67 -7.44 -8.96
C ARG A 82 -3.87 -6.97 -7.74
N ALA A 83 -3.27 -5.80 -7.82
CA ALA A 83 -2.48 -5.22 -6.75
C ALA A 83 -3.33 -4.93 -5.50
N GLU A 84 -4.56 -4.45 -5.68
CA GLU A 84 -5.54 -4.26 -4.61
C GLU A 84 -5.93 -5.59 -3.95
N ARG A 85 -6.20 -6.63 -4.75
CA ARG A 85 -6.53 -7.96 -4.22
C ARG A 85 -5.38 -8.54 -3.40
N ASP A 86 -4.16 -8.44 -3.90
CA ASP A 86 -2.96 -8.92 -3.21
C ASP A 86 -2.75 -8.11 -1.91
N ALA A 87 -2.94 -6.79 -1.95
CA ALA A 87 -2.84 -5.93 -0.77
C ALA A 87 -3.88 -6.29 0.30
N LEU A 88 -5.16 -6.45 -0.09
CA LEU A 88 -6.23 -6.89 0.79
C LEU A 88 -5.95 -8.27 1.38
N TYR A 89 -5.49 -9.21 0.54
CA TYR A 89 -5.19 -10.57 0.96
C TYR A 89 -4.04 -10.61 1.96
N TYR A 90 -2.87 -10.09 1.61
CA TYR A 90 -1.67 -10.18 2.44
C TYR A 90 -1.78 -9.38 3.73
N ILE A 91 -2.33 -8.17 3.68
CA ILE A 91 -2.49 -7.33 4.87
C ILE A 91 -3.60 -7.87 5.77
N GLY A 92 -4.64 -8.48 5.19
CA GLY A 92 -5.71 -9.16 5.94
C GLY A 92 -5.23 -10.37 6.75
N GLN A 93 -4.06 -10.95 6.46
CA GLN A 93 -3.46 -12.02 7.28
C GLN A 93 -2.79 -11.50 8.56
N LEU A 94 -2.59 -10.19 8.69
CA LEU A 94 -2.00 -9.61 9.88
C LEU A 94 -3.03 -9.51 10.99
N LYS A 95 -2.56 -9.53 12.24
CA LYS A 95 -3.43 -9.24 13.38
C LYS A 95 -4.05 -7.84 13.20
N PRO A 96 -5.36 -7.63 13.45
CA PRO A 96 -6.05 -6.37 13.17
C PRO A 96 -5.35 -5.14 13.76
N ARG A 97 -4.88 -5.24 15.00
CA ARG A 97 -4.17 -4.15 15.67
C ARG A 97 -2.82 -3.81 15.02
N THR A 98 -2.18 -4.77 14.36
CA THR A 98 -0.94 -4.54 13.58
C THR A 98 -1.27 -3.95 12.20
N GLN A 99 -2.34 -4.42 11.55
CA GLN A 99 -2.86 -3.83 10.32
C GLN A 99 -3.17 -2.34 10.51
N ILE A 100 -3.94 -1.99 11.55
CA ILE A 100 -4.30 -0.59 11.87
C ILE A 100 -3.04 0.26 12.07
N ALA A 101 -2.05 -0.25 12.81
CA ALA A 101 -0.78 0.44 13.04
C ALA A 101 -0.03 0.74 11.72
N LEU A 102 0.04 -0.24 10.81
CA LEU A 102 0.69 -0.07 9.51
C LEU A 102 -0.03 0.94 8.63
N LEU A 103 -1.36 0.87 8.56
CA LEU A 103 -2.16 1.75 7.73
C LEU A 103 -2.09 3.20 8.21
N ILE A 104 -2.21 3.43 9.53
CA ILE A 104 -2.12 4.78 10.11
C ILE A 104 -0.70 5.35 9.99
N ASP A 105 0.34 4.57 10.28
CA ASP A 105 1.74 5.03 10.12
C ASP A 105 2.04 5.37 8.66
N SER A 106 1.65 4.50 7.72
CA SER A 106 1.78 4.75 6.27
C SER A 106 1.05 6.01 5.84
N TYR A 107 -0.22 6.16 6.21
CA TYR A 107 -1.01 7.34 5.86
C TYR A 107 -0.42 8.64 6.43
N SER A 108 0.04 8.61 7.70
CA SER A 108 0.64 9.78 8.36
C SER A 108 1.97 10.25 7.74
N GLN A 109 2.71 9.34 7.10
CA GLN A 109 3.97 9.63 6.42
C GLN A 109 3.79 10.16 4.99
N ARG A 110 2.60 10.00 4.40
CA ARG A 110 2.32 10.39 3.00
C ARG A 110 2.05 11.88 2.80
N GLY A 111 1.78 12.65 3.85
CA GLY A 111 1.70 14.12 3.76
C GLY A 111 0.75 14.63 2.67
N HIS A 112 -0.39 13.98 2.45
CA HIS A 112 -1.32 14.38 1.39
C HIS A 112 -2.01 15.72 1.73
N GLN A 113 -2.09 16.62 0.75
CA GLN A 113 -2.70 17.97 0.80
C GLN A 113 -1.93 19.05 1.60
N GLY A 114 -0.62 19.17 1.39
CA GLY A 114 0.15 20.30 1.96
C GLY A 114 0.27 20.28 3.49
N ARG A 115 -0.11 19.18 4.13
CA ARG A 115 0.08 18.96 5.56
C ARG A 115 1.42 18.26 5.78
N ASN A 116 2.24 18.87 6.63
CA ASN A 116 3.50 18.30 7.07
C ASN A 116 3.32 16.85 7.53
N ARG A 117 4.25 15.98 7.12
CA ARG A 117 4.41 14.63 7.70
C ARG A 117 4.22 14.71 9.22
N LEU A 118 3.29 13.93 9.74
CA LEU A 118 3.01 13.96 11.17
C LEU A 118 4.10 13.17 11.89
N SER A 119 4.67 13.77 12.94
CA SER A 119 5.52 13.01 13.86
C SER A 119 4.69 11.94 14.54
N ARG A 120 5.31 10.82 14.93
CA ARG A 120 4.63 9.76 15.68
C ARG A 120 3.97 10.28 16.96
N ASP A 121 4.58 11.28 17.60
CA ASP A 121 4.00 11.93 18.79
C ASP A 121 2.64 12.56 18.48
N LYS A 122 2.49 13.23 17.33
CA LYS A 122 1.22 13.79 16.87
C LYS A 122 0.22 12.71 16.49
N VAL A 123 0.66 11.68 15.76
CA VAL A 123 -0.20 10.56 15.32
C VAL A 123 -0.82 9.82 16.50
N CYS A 124 -0.08 9.65 17.60
CA CYS A 124 -0.54 8.94 18.79
C CYS A 124 -1.50 9.76 19.67
N GLN A 125 -1.74 11.05 19.37
CA GLN A 125 -2.76 11.82 20.08
C GLN A 125 -4.15 11.29 19.75
N PRO A 126 -5.04 11.07 20.75
CA PRO A 126 -6.34 10.43 20.53
C PRO A 126 -7.19 11.05 19.43
N ASP A 127 -7.26 12.38 19.35
CA ASP A 127 -8.09 13.07 18.36
C ASP A 127 -7.50 12.96 16.94
N VAL A 128 -6.17 13.06 16.82
CA VAL A 128 -5.47 12.88 15.54
C VAL A 128 -5.63 11.44 15.07
N TRP A 129 -5.43 10.47 15.96
CA TRP A 129 -5.60 9.05 15.67
C TRP A 129 -7.02 8.74 15.19
N ARG A 130 -8.06 9.21 15.90
CA ARG A 130 -9.46 9.03 15.49
C ARG A 130 -9.71 9.63 14.12
N LYS A 131 -9.20 10.83 13.85
CA LYS A 131 -9.32 11.47 12.55
C LYS A 131 -8.70 10.62 11.43
N LEU A 132 -7.46 10.16 11.60
CA LEU A 132 -6.78 9.31 10.62
C LEU A 132 -7.53 7.98 10.42
N ALA A 133 -8.02 7.37 11.51
CA ALA A 133 -8.81 6.14 11.44
C ALA A 133 -10.15 6.33 10.71
N SER A 134 -10.80 7.47 10.90
CA SER A 134 -12.02 7.85 10.18
C SER A 134 -11.76 8.14 8.70
N GLU A 135 -10.70 8.88 8.37
CA GLU A 135 -10.28 9.15 6.99
C GLU A 135 -9.99 7.84 6.24
N LEU A 136 -9.40 6.86 6.91
CA LEU A 136 -9.15 5.50 6.39
C LEU A 136 -10.36 4.55 6.49
N SER A 137 -11.53 5.02 6.96
CA SER A 137 -12.74 4.20 7.17
C SER A 137 -12.52 2.95 8.04
N LEU A 138 -11.53 2.95 8.93
CA LEU A 138 -11.17 1.78 9.76
C LEU A 138 -12.28 1.41 10.75
N THR A 139 -13.09 2.39 11.17
CA THR A 139 -14.28 2.18 12.00
C THR A 139 -15.33 1.34 11.32
N ARG A 140 -15.45 1.44 9.99
CA ARG A 140 -16.35 0.61 9.19
C ARG A 140 -15.82 -0.83 9.08
N ILE A 141 -14.51 -0.99 8.89
CA ILE A 141 -13.85 -2.30 8.73
C ILE A 141 -13.88 -3.08 10.05
N HIS A 142 -13.61 -2.42 11.18
CA HIS A 142 -13.50 -3.04 12.49
C HIS A 142 -14.69 -2.70 13.42
N HIS A 143 -15.87 -2.46 12.86
CA HIS A 143 -17.06 -2.03 13.61
C HIS A 143 -17.45 -2.96 14.78
N GLN A 144 -17.18 -4.26 14.65
CA GLN A 144 -17.48 -5.27 15.68
C GLN A 144 -16.50 -5.26 16.86
N GLN A 145 -15.39 -4.54 16.74
CA GLN A 145 -14.31 -4.54 17.73
C GLN A 145 -13.73 -3.12 17.90
N PRO A 146 -14.50 -2.17 18.45
CA PRO A 146 -14.11 -0.76 18.54
C PRO A 146 -12.81 -0.53 19.34
N GLY A 147 -12.52 -1.37 20.35
CA GLY A 147 -11.27 -1.32 21.11
C GLY A 147 -10.01 -1.54 20.24
N LEU A 148 -10.16 -2.12 19.04
CA LEU A 148 -9.06 -2.23 18.10
C LEU A 148 -8.64 -0.89 17.48
N ILE A 149 -9.45 0.16 17.56
CA ILE A 149 -9.23 1.45 16.91
C ILE A 149 -8.82 2.52 17.93
N GLU A 150 -8.58 2.15 19.19
CA GLU A 150 -8.08 3.10 20.18
C GLU A 150 -6.69 3.63 19.81
N ALA A 151 -6.34 4.82 20.28
CA ALA A 151 -4.99 5.34 20.05
C ALA A 151 -3.94 4.42 20.69
N MET A 152 -2.80 4.29 20.04
CA MET A 152 -1.64 3.59 20.59
C MET A 152 -0.65 4.61 21.15
N ASP A 153 0.12 4.22 22.16
CA ASP A 153 1.30 5.00 22.52
C ASP A 153 2.39 4.89 21.44
N LYS A 154 3.34 5.84 21.46
CA LYS A 154 4.43 5.93 20.47
C LYS A 154 5.25 4.66 20.35
N LYS A 155 5.55 4.01 21.49
CA LYS A 155 6.39 2.81 21.55
C LYS A 155 5.64 1.61 21.00
N ALA A 156 4.36 1.47 21.34
CA ALA A 156 3.47 0.45 20.82
C ALA A 156 3.27 0.59 19.31
N LEU A 157 3.06 1.80 18.81
CA LEU A 157 2.98 2.07 17.37
C LEU A 157 4.26 1.65 16.66
N ALA A 158 5.42 2.14 17.10
CA ALA A 158 6.71 1.81 16.50
C ALA A 158 6.98 0.29 16.48
N ASN A 159 6.73 -0.39 17.60
CA ASN A 159 6.92 -1.84 17.71
C ASN A 159 5.98 -2.62 16.80
N ARG A 160 4.71 -2.21 16.72
CA ARG A 160 3.72 -2.88 15.86
C ARG A 160 4.01 -2.65 14.39
N VAL A 161 4.45 -1.47 14.00
CA VAL A 161 4.87 -1.17 12.63
C VAL A 161 6.08 -2.03 12.25
N ALA A 162 7.13 -2.04 13.06
CA ALA A 162 8.34 -2.83 12.79
C ALA A 162 8.03 -4.33 12.65
N ARG A 163 7.29 -4.90 13.61
CA ARG A 163 6.86 -6.30 13.56
C ARG A 163 5.90 -6.57 12.40
N GLY A 164 5.02 -5.61 12.09
CA GLY A 164 4.06 -5.71 11.02
C GLY A 164 4.74 -5.79 9.65
N LYS A 165 5.72 -4.92 9.38
CA LYS A 165 6.51 -4.96 8.15
C LYS A 165 7.25 -6.29 8.00
N GLN A 166 7.93 -6.74 9.06
CA GLN A 166 8.64 -8.02 9.04
C GLN A 166 7.68 -9.20 8.83
N LYS A 167 6.53 -9.22 9.52
CA LYS A 167 5.56 -10.31 9.39
C LYS A 167 4.90 -10.31 8.01
N LEU A 168 4.61 -9.13 7.45
CA LEU A 168 4.04 -9.01 6.11
C LEU A 168 4.98 -9.60 5.06
N ALA A 169 6.27 -9.25 5.12
CA ALA A 169 7.29 -9.85 4.25
C ALA A 169 7.34 -11.38 4.39
N GLN A 170 7.29 -11.91 5.61
CA GLN A 170 7.26 -13.37 5.85
C GLN A 170 6.00 -14.04 5.27
N VAL A 171 4.82 -13.43 5.44
CA VAL A 171 3.56 -13.97 4.91
C VAL A 171 3.62 -14.02 3.38
N ILE A 172 4.11 -12.95 2.75
CA ILE A 172 4.29 -12.86 1.30
C ILE A 172 5.25 -13.96 0.82
N ALA A 173 6.42 -14.10 1.44
CA ALA A 173 7.40 -15.11 1.06
C ALA A 173 6.88 -16.54 1.25
N ALA A 174 6.18 -16.82 2.35
CA ALA A 174 5.62 -18.14 2.61
C ALA A 174 4.55 -18.53 1.58
N LYS A 175 3.66 -17.60 1.23
CA LYS A 175 2.55 -17.88 0.32
C LYS A 175 2.98 -18.04 -1.13
N GLU A 176 3.96 -17.27 -1.57
CA GLU A 176 4.47 -17.41 -2.94
C GLU A 176 5.37 -18.66 -3.08
N LYS A 177 5.94 -19.17 -1.99
CA LYS A 177 6.60 -20.49 -1.95
C LYS A 177 5.60 -21.65 -2.00
N GLU A 178 4.41 -21.50 -1.42
CA GLU A 178 3.33 -22.51 -1.51
C GLU A 178 2.69 -22.58 -2.91
N ALA A 179 2.83 -21.52 -3.72
CA ALA A 179 2.25 -21.42 -5.06
C ALA A 179 3.21 -21.82 -6.20
N ALA A 180 4.48 -22.12 -5.89
CA ALA A 180 5.55 -22.50 -6.82
C ALA A 180 5.83 -24.00 -6.76
#